data_AF-A0A9D5WBK0-F1
#
_entry.id   AF-A0A9D5WBK0-F1
#
_cell.length_a   1.000
_cell.length_b   1.000
_cell.length_c   1.000
_cell.angle_alpha   90.00
_cell.angle_beta   90.00
_cell.angle_gamma   90.00
#
_symmetry.space_group_name_H-M   'P 1'
#
loop_
_entity.id
_entity.type
_entity.pdbx_description
1 polymer ?
#
loop_
_entity_poly.entity_id
_entity_poly.type
_entity_poly.pdbx_seq_one_letter_code
_entity_poly.pdbx_strand_id
1 'polypeptide(L)' 'MGLRNIIVHEYFGIDMELLWSIIKVDIPQLNKEMENLIDK' A
#
# COMPACT_ATOMS: atom_id res chain seq x y z
N MET A 1 -13.34 -5.83 -0.72
CA MET A 1 -12.07 -6.57 -0.81
C MET A 1 -10.94 -5.55 -0.82
N GLY A 2 -9.88 -5.71 -0.02
CA GLY A 2 -8.74 -4.77 0.04
C GLY A 2 -7.48 -5.33 -0.61
N LEU A 3 -6.45 -4.49 -0.84
CA LEU A 3 -5.21 -4.83 -1.53
C LEU A 3 -4.57 -6.14 -1.03
N ARG A 4 -4.46 -6.34 0.29
CA ARG A 4 -3.97 -7.59 0.88
C ARG A 4 -4.72 -8.82 0.37
N ASN A 5 -6.05 -8.76 0.29
CA ASN A 5 -6.85 -9.90 -0.15
C ASN A 5 -6.61 -10.20 -1.64
N ILE A 6 -6.45 -9.16 -2.45
CA ILE A 6 -6.12 -9.30 -3.87
C ILE A 6 -4.74 -9.95 -4.02
N ILE A 7 -3.74 -9.47 -3.26
CA ILE A 7 -2.38 -10.01 -3.31
C ILE A 7 -2.33 -11.48 -2.88
N VAL A 8 -3.12 -11.91 -1.89
CA VAL A 8 -3.05 -13.28 -1.36
C VAL A 8 -3.91 -14.26 -2.16
N HIS A 9 -5.08 -13.82 -2.64
CA HIS A 9 -6.08 -14.73 -3.23
C HIS A 9 -6.25 -14.58 -4.74
N GLU A 10 -5.83 -13.45 -5.31
CA GLU A 10 -5.99 -13.10 -6.73
C GLU A 10 -4.64 -12.63 -7.32
N TYR A 11 -3.55 -13.29 -6.94
CA TYR A 11 -2.19 -12.87 -7.32
C TYR A 11 -1.89 -13.00 -8.82
N PHE A 12 -2.66 -13.82 -9.51
CA PHE A 12 -2.56 -13.95 -10.96
C PHE A 12 -3.17 -12.72 -11.63
N GLY A 13 -2.33 -11.92 -12.29
CA GLY A 13 -2.77 -10.72 -12.99
C GLY A 13 -2.71 -9.43 -12.19
N ILE A 14 -1.97 -9.39 -11.07
CA ILE A 14 -1.66 -8.13 -10.40
C ILE A 14 -0.85 -7.24 -11.35
N ASP A 15 -1.29 -5.99 -11.47
CA ASP A 15 -0.51 -4.95 -12.11
C ASP A 15 0.70 -4.58 -11.24
N MET A 16 1.88 -4.95 -11.72
CA MET A 16 3.15 -4.72 -11.03
C MET A 16 3.54 -3.25 -10.97
N GLU A 17 3.15 -2.43 -11.93
CA GLU A 17 3.43 -0.99 -11.91
C GLU A 17 2.58 -0.31 -10.83
N LEU A 18 1.30 -0.69 -10.73
CA LEU A 18 0.43 -0.24 -9.65
C LEU A 18 0.95 -0.69 -8.28
N LEU A 19 1.35 -1.95 -8.14
CA LEU A 19 1.91 -2.46 -6.88
C LEU A 19 3.18 -1.69 -6.49
N TRP A 20 4.04 -1.40 -7.47
CA TRP A 20 5.25 -0.63 -7.23
C TRP A 20 4.96 0.82 -6.80
N SER A 21 3.95 1.46 -7.41
CA SER A 21 3.47 2.78 -6.99
C SER A 21 3.01 2.77 -5.53
N ILE A 22 2.19 1.78 -5.14
CA ILE A 22 1.69 1.65 -3.77
C ILE A 22 2.86 1.52 -2.78
N ILE A 23 3.88 0.71 -3.12
CA ILE A 23 5.05 0.51 -2.28
C ILE A 23 5.89 1.80 -2.13
N LYS A 24 6.04 2.56 -3.22
CA LYS A 24 6.94 3.73 -3.25
C LYS A 24 6.27 5.05 -2.85
N VAL A 25 4.95 5.16 -2.97
CA VAL A 25 4.22 6.41 -2.75
C VAL A 25 3.30 6.26 -1.54
N ASP A 26 2.34 5.34 -1.60
CA ASP A 26 1.24 5.27 -0.64
C ASP A 26 1.71 4.79 0.74
N ILE A 27 2.56 3.75 0.81
CA ILE A 27 3.07 3.24 2.09
C ILE A 27 3.92 4.31 2.82
N PRO A 28 4.90 4.98 2.17
CA PRO A 28 5.66 6.05 2.83
C PRO A 28 4.80 7.24 3.23
N GLN A 29 3.81 7.61 2.42
CA GLN A 29 2.87 8.68 2.77
C GLN A 29 2.08 8.32 4.02
N LEU A 30 1.51 7.11 4.07
CA LEU A 30 0.77 6.61 5.22
C LEU A 30 1.63 6.62 6.49
N ASN A 31 2.90 6.20 6.40
CA ASN A 31 3.81 6.25 7.54
C ASN A 31 4.01 7.67 8.07
N LYS A 32 4.23 8.67 7.20
CA LYS A 32 4.34 10.07 7.61
C LYS A 32 3.05 10.59 8.25
N GLU A 33 1.91 10.21 7.71
CA GLU A 33 0.61 10.58 8.29
C GLU A 33 0.45 9.98 9.69
N MET A 34 0.86 8.72 9.90
CA MET A 34 0.85 8.10 11.23
C MET A 34 1.83 8.78 12.19
N GLU A 35 3.05 9.10 11.77
CA GLU A 35 4.03 9.84 12.59
C GLU A 35 3.44 11.18 13.05
N ASN A 36 2.82 11.94 12.13
CA ASN A 36 2.17 13.22 12.46
C ASN A 36 0.99 13.08 13.44
N LEU A 37 0.33 11.93 13.48
CA LEU A 37 -0.75 11.65 14.44
C LEU A 37 -0.23 11.28 15.82
N ILE A 38 0.97 10.69 15.91
CA ILE A 38 1.60 10.27 17.16
C ILE A 38 2.40 11.42 17.80
N ASP A 39 3.00 12.29 16.99
CA ASP A 39 3.77 13.46 17.45
C ASP A 39 2.89 14.61 17.99
N LYS A 40 1.58 14.39 18.11
CA LYS A 40 0.57 15.37 18.55
C LYS A 40 -0.12 14.94 19.83
#